data_AF-A0A957KQI0-F1
#
_entry.id   AF-A0A957KQI0-F1
#
_cell.length_a   1.000
_cell.length_b   1.000
_cell.length_c   1.000
_cell.angle_alpha   90.00
_cell.angle_beta   90.00
_cell.angle_gamma   90.00
#
_symmetry.space_group_name_H-M   'P 1'
#
loop_
_entity.id
_entity.type
_entity.pdbx_description
1 polymer ?
#
loop_
_entity_poly.entity_id
_entity_poly.type
_entity_poly.pdbx_seq_one_letter_code
_entity_poly.pdbx_strand_id
1 'polypeptide(L)'
;AATPRPPVMAGSAYLKISDGCNAPCAFCTIPSFKGKLRSRPLEAIVDEAAALVNDGARELVVVAQDTTDYGRDWGEPNSLPRLLSAICNRTDDRLKWVRLMY
;
A
#
# COMPACT_ATOMS: atom_id res chain seq x y z
N ALA A 1 -5.56 -12.76 -8.95
CA ALA A 1 -6.74 -11.88 -8.77
C ALA A 1 -6.55 -11.07 -7.50
N ALA A 2 -6.88 -9.78 -7.49
CA ALA A 2 -6.81 -8.99 -6.27
C ALA A 2 -7.83 -9.55 -5.27
N THR A 3 -7.38 -9.94 -4.08
CA THR A 3 -8.28 -10.33 -3.00
C THR A 3 -9.18 -9.13 -2.67
N PRO A 4 -10.52 -9.28 -2.65
CA PRO A 4 -11.41 -8.19 -2.30
C PRO A 4 -11.03 -7.64 -0.93
N ARG A 5 -11.01 -6.31 -0.79
CA ARG A 5 -10.74 -5.70 0.51
C ARG A 5 -11.96 -5.83 1.41
N PRO A 6 -11.73 -5.93 2.74
CA PRO A 6 -12.82 -5.76 3.69
C PRO A 6 -13.49 -4.41 3.47
N PRO A 7 -14.79 -4.27 3.77
CA PRO A 7 -15.48 -2.99 3.71
C PRO A 7 -14.80 -1.95 4.62
N VAL A 8 -15.01 -0.67 4.32
CA VAL A 8 -14.53 0.42 5.16
C VAL A 8 -15.12 0.27 6.56
N MET A 9 -14.27 0.11 7.57
CA MET A 9 -14.69 -0.04 8.96
C MET A 9 -14.34 1.21 9.75
N ALA A 10 -15.33 1.81 10.41
CA ALA A 10 -15.15 3.01 11.24
C ALA A 10 -14.46 4.19 10.52
N GLY A 11 -14.55 4.25 9.19
CA GLY A 11 -13.93 5.30 8.37
C GLY A 11 -12.46 5.05 8.00
N SER A 12 -11.87 3.92 8.39
CA SER A 12 -10.50 3.54 8.00
C SER A 12 -10.52 2.34 7.04
N ALA A 13 -9.59 2.34 6.09
CA ALA A 13 -9.42 1.24 5.13
C ALA A 13 -7.95 0.89 4.93
N TYR A 14 -7.63 -0.40 4.88
CA TYR A 14 -6.29 -0.88 4.58
C TYR A 14 -6.02 -0.85 3.08
N LEU A 15 -4.86 -0.32 2.68
CA LEU A 15 -4.40 -0.25 1.30
C LEU A 15 -3.04 -0.94 1.18
N LYS A 16 -3.00 -2.12 0.57
CA LYS A 16 -1.79 -2.95 0.49
C LYS A 16 -1.04 -2.50 -0.75
N ILE A 17 0.24 -2.16 -0.62
CA ILE A 17 1.02 -1.60 -1.74
C ILE A 17 2.03 -2.60 -2.31
N SER A 18 2.46 -3.57 -1.50
CA SER A 18 3.35 -4.65 -1.91
C SER A 18 3.12 -5.90 -1.04
N ASP A 19 3.68 -7.02 -1.46
CA ASP A 19 3.76 -8.24 -0.66
C ASP A 19 5.14 -8.89 -0.79
N GLY A 20 5.48 -9.80 0.11
CA GLY A 20 6.85 -10.31 0.24
C GLY A 20 7.82 -9.24 0.75
N CYS A 21 9.08 -9.62 0.96
CA CYS A 21 10.10 -8.72 1.50
C CYS A 21 11.50 -9.16 1.04
N ASN A 22 12.39 -8.20 0.77
CA ASN A 22 13.80 -8.47 0.47
C ASN A 22 14.72 -8.28 1.68
N ALA A 23 14.19 -7.78 2.81
CA ALA A 23 15.00 -7.49 3.98
C ALA A 23 15.61 -8.78 4.56
N PRO A 24 16.94 -8.83 4.81
CA PRO A 24 17.63 -10.00 5.35
C PRO A 24 17.49 -10.05 6.89
N CYS A 25 16.27 -9.91 7.41
CA CYS A 25 16.03 -9.90 8.85
C CYS A 25 16.28 -11.30 9.45
N ALA A 26 17.26 -11.40 10.35
CA ALA A 26 17.71 -12.68 10.92
C ALA A 26 16.60 -13.50 11.61
N PHE A 27 15.55 -12.85 12.08
CA PHE A 27 14.42 -13.46 12.78
C PHE A 27 13.22 -13.74 11.87
N CYS A 28 13.21 -13.25 10.63
CA CYS A 28 12.01 -13.19 9.80
C CYS A 28 12.02 -14.27 8.71
N THR A 29 10.97 -15.11 8.68
CA THR A 29 10.82 -16.16 7.65
C THR A 29 10.03 -15.70 6.42
N ILE A 30 9.57 -14.44 6.38
CA ILE A 30 8.74 -13.89 5.29
C ILE A 30 9.31 -14.16 3.89
N PRO A 31 10.61 -13.95 3.62
CA PRO A 31 11.17 -14.23 2.30
C PRO A 31 11.03 -15.69 1.86
N SER A 32 10.94 -16.63 2.80
CA SER A 32 10.81 -18.07 2.51
C SER A 32 9.39 -18.45 2.06
N PHE A 33 8.35 -17.96 2.74
CA PHE A 33 6.97 -18.40 2.46
C PHE A 33 6.14 -17.40 1.62
N LYS A 34 6.39 -16.09 1.73
CA LYS A 34 5.75 -15.08 0.86
C LYS A 34 6.58 -14.77 -0.39
N GLY A 35 7.86 -15.14 -0.38
CA GLY A 35 8.80 -14.82 -1.44
C GLY A 35 9.37 -13.41 -1.34
N LYS A 36 10.11 -13.03 -2.41
CA LYS A 36 10.71 -11.71 -2.58
C LYS A 36 9.65 -10.62 -2.72
N LEU A 37 10.08 -9.36 -2.56
CA LEU A 37 9.22 -8.19 -2.79
C LEU A 37 8.53 -8.28 -4.14
N ARG A 38 7.22 -8.01 -4.13
CA ARG A 38 6.40 -7.75 -5.30
C ARG A 38 5.55 -6.52 -5.03
N SER A 39 5.91 -5.41 -5.66
CA SER A 39 5.15 -4.17 -5.62
C SER A 39 3.93 -4.26 -6.54
N ARG A 40 2.83 -3.66 -6.12
CA ARG A 40 1.63 -3.52 -6.96
C ARG A 40 1.74 -2.29 -7.84
N PRO A 41 1.24 -2.30 -9.10
CA PRO A 41 1.30 -1.14 -9.99
C PRO A 41 0.71 0.12 -9.37
N LEU A 42 1.35 1.28 -9.62
CA LEU A 42 0.95 2.58 -9.08
C LEU A 42 -0.53 2.88 -9.34
N GLU A 43 -0.96 2.83 -10.61
CA GLU A 43 -2.34 3.16 -11.02
C GLU A 43 -3.37 2.26 -10.30
N ALA A 44 -3.05 0.97 -10.16
CA ALA A 44 -3.94 0.04 -9.47
C ALA A 44 -4.10 0.36 -7.98
N ILE A 45 -3.05 0.88 -7.32
CA ILE A 45 -3.13 1.33 -5.92
C ILE A 45 -3.91 2.63 -5.82
N VAL A 46 -3.66 3.56 -6.74
CA VAL A 46 -4.27 4.91 -6.77
C VAL A 46 -5.78 4.82 -7.05
N ASP A 47 -6.19 3.97 -7.99
CA ASP A 47 -7.60 3.72 -8.25
C ASP A 47 -8.30 2.99 -7.09
N GLU A 48 -7.63 2.04 -6.42
CA GLU A 48 -8.16 1.42 -5.20
C GLU A 48 -8.31 2.44 -4.07
N ALA A 49 -7.34 3.33 -3.89
CA ALA A 49 -7.41 4.40 -2.89
C ALA A 49 -8.63 5.30 -3.14
N ALA A 50 -8.85 5.72 -4.38
CA ALA A 50 -10.00 6.52 -4.77
C ALA A 50 -11.32 5.77 -4.54
N ALA A 51 -11.39 4.49 -4.87
CA ALA A 51 -12.56 3.65 -4.63
C ALA A 51 -12.88 3.53 -3.13
N LEU A 52 -11.87 3.31 -2.28
CA LEU A 52 -12.05 3.24 -0.82
C LEU A 52 -12.55 4.57 -0.23
N VAL A 53 -12.03 5.71 -0.71
CA VAL A 53 -12.51 7.03 -0.29
C VAL A 53 -13.94 7.28 -0.77
N ASN A 54 -14.28 6.82 -1.99
CA ASN A 54 -15.66 6.87 -2.50
C ASN A 54 -16.63 6.04 -1.67
N ASP A 55 -16.19 4.90 -1.15
CA ASP A 55 -16.93 4.03 -0.22
C ASP A 55 -16.98 4.55 1.22
N GLY A 56 -16.43 5.75 1.48
CA GLY A 56 -16.54 6.44 2.77
C GLY A 56 -15.31 6.34 3.67
N ALA A 57 -14.17 5.85 3.17
CA ALA A 57 -12.92 5.92 3.91
C ALA A 57 -12.46 7.37 4.08
N ARG A 58 -12.18 7.74 5.33
CA ARG A 58 -11.56 9.01 5.74
C ARG A 58 -10.09 8.82 6.13
N GLU A 59 -9.67 7.59 6.39
CA GLU A 59 -8.28 7.21 6.61
C GLU A 59 -7.87 6.05 5.69
N LEU A 60 -6.73 6.20 5.04
CA LEU A 60 -6.06 5.10 4.35
C LEU A 60 -4.86 4.63 5.18
N VAL A 61 -4.88 3.35 5.55
CA VAL A 61 -3.79 2.67 6.24
C VAL A 61 -2.97 1.90 5.20
N VAL A 62 -1.90 2.52 4.75
CA VAL A 62 -0.96 1.98 3.76
C VAL A 62 -0.11 0.90 4.41
N VAL A 63 -0.18 -0.33 3.87
CA VAL A 63 0.45 -1.52 4.45
C VAL A 63 1.31 -2.30 3.45
N ALA A 64 2.41 -2.85 3.94
CA ALA A 64 3.26 -3.81 3.25
C ALA A 64 3.87 -4.80 4.26
N GLN A 65 4.89 -5.55 3.86
CA GLN A 65 5.84 -6.15 4.82
C GLN A 65 6.96 -5.16 5.17
N ASP A 66 7.38 -4.39 4.17
CA ASP A 66 8.26 -3.24 4.28
C ASP A 66 7.77 -2.20 3.27
N THR A 67 7.11 -1.14 3.76
CA THR A 67 6.60 -0.04 2.94
C THR A 67 7.71 0.76 2.28
N THR A 68 8.90 0.80 2.88
CA THR A 68 10.04 1.57 2.36
C THR A 68 10.67 0.93 1.13
N ASP A 69 10.47 -0.38 0.93
CA ASP A 69 11.02 -1.14 -0.20
C ASP A 69 10.17 -1.03 -1.47
N TYR A 70 9.01 -0.36 -1.42
CA TYR A 70 8.10 -0.23 -2.57
C TYR A 70 8.80 0.35 -3.81
N GLY A 71 8.64 -0.36 -4.94
CA GLY A 71 9.22 -0.03 -6.24
C GLY A 71 10.63 -0.58 -6.50
N ARG A 72 11.33 -1.10 -5.47
CA ARG A 72 12.69 -1.64 -5.66
C ARG A 72 12.73 -2.83 -6.62
N ASP A 73 11.70 -3.66 -6.63
CA ASP A 73 11.57 -4.81 -7.55
C ASP A 73 11.44 -4.41 -9.02
N TRP A 74 11.12 -3.14 -9.31
CA TRP A 74 11.11 -2.57 -10.66
C TRP A 74 12.40 -1.80 -11.00
N GLY A 75 13.37 -1.74 -10.08
CA GLY A 75 14.53 -0.88 -10.23
C GLY A 75 14.24 0.60 -9.94
N GLU A 76 13.10 0.92 -9.32
CA GLU A 76 12.70 2.26 -8.91
C GLU A 76 12.70 2.40 -7.38
N PRO A 77 13.87 2.37 -6.71
CA PRO A 77 13.93 2.54 -5.26
C PRO A 77 13.40 3.92 -4.84
N ASN A 78 12.92 4.03 -3.61
CA ASN A 78 12.33 5.26 -3.06
C ASN A 78 11.06 5.72 -3.82
N SER A 79 10.24 4.80 -4.32
CA SER A 79 8.99 5.14 -5.01
C SER A 79 7.83 5.45 -4.06
N LEU A 80 7.97 5.23 -2.75
CA LEU A 80 6.92 5.48 -1.76
C LEU A 80 6.43 6.95 -1.76
N PRO A 81 7.29 7.99 -1.77
CA PRO A 81 6.84 9.39 -1.85
C PRO A 81 6.02 9.66 -3.12
N ARG A 82 6.44 9.11 -4.27
CA ARG A 82 5.70 9.23 -5.54
C ARG A 82 4.30 8.61 -5.42
N LEU A 83 4.20 7.45 -4.78
CA LEU A 83 2.93 6.80 -4.51
C LEU A 83 2.03 7.65 -3.60
N LEU A 84 2.56 8.18 -2.50
CA LEU A 84 1.79 9.01 -1.57
C LEU A 84 1.28 10.29 -2.22
N SER A 85 2.12 10.97 -3.00
CA SER A 85 1.71 12.14 -3.79
C SER A 85 0.61 11.78 -4.80
N ALA A 86 0.72 10.64 -5.48
CA ALA A 86 -0.28 10.19 -6.44
C ALA A 86 -1.62 9.87 -5.76
N ILE A 87 -1.61 9.23 -4.58
CA ILE A 87 -2.82 8.99 -3.79
C ILE A 87 -3.48 10.32 -3.42
N CYS A 88 -2.74 11.25 -2.81
CA CYS A 88 -3.27 12.54 -2.40
C CYS A 88 -3.85 13.35 -3.57
N ASN A 89 -3.23 13.29 -4.75
CA ASN A 89 -3.71 14.00 -5.94
C ASN A 89 -4.95 13.36 -6.57
N ARG A 90 -5.13 12.05 -6.40
CA ARG A 90 -6.27 11.31 -6.97
C ARG A 90 -7.52 11.40 -6.10
N THR A 91 -7.33 11.46 -4.79
CA THR A 91 -8.42 11.53 -3.81
C THR A 91 -8.86 12.97 -3.56
N ASP A 92 -10.06 13.15 -3.02
CA ASP A 92 -10.57 14.47 -2.61
C ASP A 92 -10.50 14.69 -1.10
N ASP A 93 -11.01 15.84 -0.65
CA ASP A 93 -11.01 16.31 0.73
C ASP A 93 -11.69 15.37 1.74
N ARG A 94 -12.42 14.33 1.32
CA ARG A 94 -12.94 13.30 2.22
C ARG A 94 -11.83 12.50 2.88
N LEU A 95 -10.70 12.30 2.21
CA LEU A 95 -9.51 11.69 2.79
C LEU A 95 -8.85 12.67 3.78
N LYS A 96 -8.82 12.30 5.06
CA LYS A 96 -8.26 13.12 6.14
C LYS A 96 -6.90 12.65 6.61
N TRP A 97 -6.67 11.33 6.57
CA TRP A 97 -5.45 10.74 7.08
C TRP A 97 -4.87 9.69 6.14
N VAL A 98 -3.54 9.73 5.99
CA VAL A 98 -2.78 8.65 5.38
C VAL A 98 -1.80 8.16 6.42
N ARG A 99 -1.97 6.91 6.85
CA ARG A 99 -1.11 6.25 7.84
C ARG A 99 -0.22 5.25 7.14
N LEU A 100 1.08 5.31 7.40
CA LEU A 100 2.04 4.30 6.97
C LEU A 100 2.21 3.24 8.06
N MET A 101 2.15 1.96 7.70
CA MET A 101 2.40 0.85 8.61
C MET A 101 3.15 -0.29 7.90
N TYR A 102 4.17 -0.81 8.59
CA TYR A 102 5.03 -1.94 8.18
C TYR A 102 5.49 -1.85 6.73
#